data_AF-A0A4U1EV10-F1
#
_entry.id   AF-A0A4U1EV10-F1
#
_cell.length_a   1.000
_cell.length_b   1.000
_cell.length_c   1.000
_cell.angle_alpha   90.00
_cell.angle_beta   90.00
_cell.angle_gamma   90.00
#
_symmetry.space_group_name_H-M   'P 1'
#
loop_
_entity.id
_entity.type
_entity.pdbx_description
1 polymer ?
#
loop_
_entity_poly.entity_id
_entity_poly.type
_entity_poly.pdbx_seq_one_letter_code
_entity_poly.pdbx_strand_id
1 'polypeptide(L)'
;MSTDKQYFCRTHLGHLLNPGDLVLGFDLANCNLHDEHINKMKSDRVLDVVLIKKSYDRTKRQCLRNWKLKELARDRENMDTDDERQYPDFLEDLEEDEAIRRSVYIYRDSTIPVESDTDDEGAPQISLAEMLEDLHVSPRCDW
;
A
#
# COMPACT_ATOMS: atom_id res chain seq x y z
N MET A 1 -15.14 20.41 22.21
CA MET A 1 -14.06 19.75 22.97
C MET A 1 -12.77 20.13 22.28
N SER A 2 -11.93 20.94 22.93
CA SER A 2 -10.65 21.36 22.33
C SER A 2 -9.65 20.21 22.44
N THR A 3 -9.32 19.57 21.32
CA THR A 3 -8.39 18.43 21.23
C THR A 3 -7.00 18.90 20.82
N ASP A 4 -6.37 19.74 21.64
CA ASP A 4 -4.99 20.19 21.40
C ASP A 4 -3.96 19.21 22.02
N LYS A 5 -4.26 17.92 21.97
CA LYS A 5 -3.36 16.87 22.48
C LYS A 5 -2.39 16.48 21.37
N GLN A 6 -1.12 16.79 21.57
CA GLN A 6 -0.04 16.46 20.64
C GLN A 6 0.89 15.43 21.28
N TYR A 7 1.48 14.56 20.46
CA TYR A 7 2.43 13.55 20.89
C TYR A 7 3.78 13.80 20.24
N PHE A 8 4.84 13.65 21.02
CA PHE A 8 6.20 13.62 20.49
C PHE A 8 6.57 12.17 20.17
N CYS A 9 6.97 11.90 18.93
CA CYS A 9 7.35 10.57 18.48
C CYS A 9 8.65 10.63 17.68
N ARG A 10 9.56 9.70 17.96
CA ARG A 10 10.73 9.45 17.11
C ARG A 10 10.39 8.29 16.18
N THR A 11 10.34 8.55 14.88
CA THR A 11 9.98 7.55 13.87
C THR A 11 11.12 7.28 12.89
N HIS A 12 11.11 6.09 12.29
CA HIS A 12 11.98 5.69 11.20
C HIS A 12 11.49 6.20 9.83
N LEU A 13 10.25 6.70 9.77
CA LEU A 13 9.62 7.23 8.56
C LEU A 13 10.00 8.69 8.25
N GLY A 14 11.04 9.24 8.89
CA GLY A 14 11.40 10.66 8.74
C GLY A 14 11.81 11.10 7.33
N HIS A 15 12.20 10.15 6.47
CA HIS A 15 12.50 10.42 5.06
C HIS A 15 11.26 10.44 4.15
N LEU A 16 10.11 9.98 4.67
CA LEU A 16 8.86 9.80 3.94
C LEU A 16 7.80 10.84 4.33
N LEU A 17 7.81 11.27 5.59
CA LEU A 17 6.77 12.12 6.17
C LEU A 17 7.04 13.61 5.97
N ASN A 18 6.02 14.32 5.53
CA ASN A 18 5.92 15.78 5.49
C ASN A 18 4.84 16.29 6.47
N PRO A 19 4.90 17.55 6.91
CA PRO A 19 3.85 18.15 7.71
C PRO A 19 2.50 18.13 6.96
N GLY A 20 1.47 17.55 7.58
CA GLY A 20 0.13 17.40 6.98
C GLY A 20 -0.18 16.00 6.46
N ASP A 21 0.82 15.12 6.37
CA ASP A 21 0.63 13.73 5.95
C ASP A 21 -0.23 12.94 6.94
N LEU A 22 -0.99 11.99 6.41
CA LEU A 22 -1.71 11.00 7.20
C LEU A 22 -0.81 9.80 7.49
N VAL A 23 -0.87 9.29 8.72
CA VAL A 23 -0.05 8.17 9.19
C VAL A 23 -0.88 7.17 9.97
N LEU A 24 -0.52 5.89 9.82
CA LEU A 24 -1.03 4.80 10.63
C LEU A 24 0.00 4.44 11.69
N GLY A 25 -0.50 4.14 12.89
CA GLY A 25 0.33 3.82 14.04
C GLY A 25 -0.47 3.25 15.19
N PHE A 26 0.27 2.78 16.20
CA PHE A 26 -0.28 2.30 17.45
C PHE A 26 -0.29 3.41 18.50
N ASP A 27 -1.44 3.62 19.13
CA ASP A 27 -1.59 4.43 20.33
C ASP A 27 -1.37 3.54 21.56
N LEU A 28 -0.15 3.60 22.09
CA LEU A 28 0.26 2.81 23.26
C LEU A 28 -0.12 3.51 24.57
N ALA A 29 -0.30 4.83 24.58
CA ALA A 29 -0.69 5.59 25.76
C ALA A 29 -2.06 5.17 26.32
N ASN A 30 -2.97 4.74 25.45
CA ASN A 30 -4.29 4.24 25.84
C ASN A 30 -4.40 2.71 25.76
N CYS A 31 -3.30 2.00 25.47
CA CYS A 31 -3.31 0.56 25.31
C CYS A 31 -3.12 -0.13 26.67
N ASN A 32 -4.07 -0.98 27.06
CA ASN A 32 -3.94 -1.81 28.25
C ASN A 32 -3.22 -3.12 27.90
N LEU A 33 -1.89 -3.13 28.00
CA LEU A 33 -1.05 -4.27 27.65
C LEU A 33 -0.77 -5.16 28.86
N HIS A 34 -1.06 -6.46 28.73
CA HIS A 34 -0.67 -7.47 29.70
C HIS A 34 0.61 -8.18 29.27
N ASP A 35 1.73 -7.44 29.26
CA ASP A 35 3.03 -7.96 28.83
C ASP A 35 4.07 -7.83 29.95
N GLU A 36 4.78 -8.93 30.25
CA GLU A 36 5.75 -8.98 31.34
C GLU A 36 6.98 -8.09 31.08
N HIS A 37 7.38 -7.92 29.82
CA HIS A 37 8.54 -7.11 29.45
C HIS A 37 8.22 -5.62 29.56
N ILE A 38 7.03 -5.20 29.12
CA ILE A 38 6.54 -3.81 29.26
C ILE A 38 6.38 -3.46 30.73
N ASN A 39 5.83 -4.37 31.54
CA ASN A 39 5.68 -4.17 32.99
C ASN A 39 7.01 -4.05 33.74
N LYS A 40 8.07 -4.71 33.24
CA LYS A 40 9.45 -4.58 33.77
C LYS A 40 10.21 -3.38 33.22
N MET A 41 9.73 -2.76 32.15
CA MET A 41 10.38 -1.61 31.53
C MET A 41 10.07 -0.34 32.34
N LYS A 42 11.03 0.60 32.35
CA LYS A 42 10.77 1.90 32.95
C LYS A 42 9.79 2.69 32.08
N SER A 43 8.85 3.38 32.72
CA SER A 43 7.81 4.15 32.02
C SER A 43 8.35 5.24 31.10
N ASP A 44 9.57 5.75 31.33
CA ASP A 44 10.23 6.75 30.48
C ASP A 44 10.72 6.19 29.14
N ARG A 45 10.83 4.86 29.02
CA ARG A 45 11.28 4.17 27.80
C ARG A 45 10.13 3.64 26.95
N VAL A 46 8.93 3.57 27.51
CA VAL A 46 7.74 3.17 26.77
C VAL A 46 7.29 4.36 25.93
N LEU A 47 7.10 4.14 24.64
CA LEU A 47 6.64 5.18 23.72
C LEU A 47 5.12 5.33 23.86
N ASP A 48 4.62 6.56 23.76
CA ASP A 48 3.18 6.83 23.76
C ASP A 48 2.53 6.46 22.42
N VAL A 49 3.22 6.73 21.31
CA VAL A 49 2.74 6.49 19.95
C VAL A 49 3.86 5.92 19.09
N VAL A 50 3.54 4.91 18.28
CA VAL A 50 4.47 4.31 17.32
C VAL A 50 3.88 4.41 15.92
N LEU A 51 4.55 5.13 15.03
CA LEU A 51 4.14 5.25 13.62
C LEU A 51 4.70 4.09 12.80
N ILE A 52 3.87 3.48 11.97
CA ILE A 52 4.20 2.26 11.21
C ILE A 52 4.20 2.50 9.71
N LYS A 53 3.20 3.21 9.18
CA LYS A 53 3.02 3.38 7.72
C LYS A 53 2.49 4.78 7.41
N LYS A 54 2.98 5.41 6.34
CA LYS A 54 2.34 6.60 5.76
C LYS A 54 1.08 6.16 5.01
N SER A 55 -0.02 6.85 5.23
CA SER A 55 -1.27 6.63 4.50
C SER A 55 -1.29 7.57 3.29
N TYR A 56 -1.58 7.01 2.12
CA TYR A 56 -1.73 7.76 0.88
C TYR A 56 -3.20 7.79 0.47
N ASP A 57 -3.58 8.75 -0.39
CA ASP A 57 -4.93 8.79 -0.95
C ASP A 57 -5.16 7.61 -1.90
N ARG A 58 -5.93 6.64 -1.42
CA ARG A 58 -6.29 5.42 -2.14
C ARG A 58 -7.00 5.69 -3.47
N THR A 59 -7.84 6.72 -3.54
CA THR A 59 -8.57 7.04 -4.77
C THR A 59 -7.61 7.52 -5.85
N LYS A 60 -6.67 8.40 -5.48
CA LYS A 60 -5.66 8.89 -6.41
C LYS A 60 -4.73 7.77 -6.90
N ARG A 61 -4.25 6.91 -5.99
CA ARG A 61 -3.39 5.76 -6.36
C ARG A 61 -4.08 4.83 -7.36
N GLN A 62 -5.36 4.52 -7.13
CA GLN A 62 -6.12 3.66 -8.04
C GLN A 62 -6.28 4.27 -9.44
N CYS A 63 -6.50 5.58 -9.54
CA CYS A 63 -6.61 6.27 -10.84
C CYS A 63 -5.29 6.32 -11.61
N LEU A 64 -4.15 6.40 -10.91
CA LEU A 64 -2.81 6.47 -11.51
C LEU A 64 -2.22 5.09 -11.84
N ARG A 65 -2.85 4.02 -11.37
CA ARG A 65 -2.38 2.64 -11.56
C ARG A 65 -2.46 2.23 -13.03
N ASN A 66 -1.35 2.33 -13.75
CA ASN A 66 -1.23 1.96 -15.16
C ASN A 66 -0.86 0.47 -15.40
N TRP A 67 -1.15 -0.39 -14.43
CA TRP A 67 -0.83 -1.82 -14.48
C TRP A 67 -1.99 -2.66 -13.93
N LYS A 68 -2.02 -3.93 -14.34
CA LYS A 68 -3.06 -4.89 -13.98
C LYS A 68 -2.49 -6.28 -13.76
N LEU A 69 -3.19 -7.07 -12.95
CA LEU A 69 -2.96 -8.50 -12.80
C LEU A 69 -3.88 -9.29 -13.74
N LYS A 70 -3.50 -10.52 -14.06
CA LYS A 70 -4.34 -11.45 -14.81
C LYS A 70 -4.80 -12.58 -13.90
N GLU A 71 -6.10 -12.69 -13.74
CA GLU A 71 -6.76 -13.79 -13.04
C GLU A 71 -7.00 -14.96 -13.99
N LEU A 72 -6.89 -16.19 -13.48
CA LEU A 72 -7.33 -17.37 -14.23
C LEU A 72 -8.85 -17.44 -14.21
N ALA A 73 -9.46 -17.82 -15.34
CA ALA A 73 -10.92 -17.84 -15.50
C ALA A 73 -11.66 -18.71 -14.47
N ARG A 74 -10.98 -19.69 -13.88
CA ARG A 74 -11.54 -20.59 -12.86
C ARG A 74 -11.67 -19.96 -11.48
N ASP A 75 -10.89 -18.93 -11.19
CA ASP A 75 -10.83 -18.32 -9.86
C ASP A 75 -11.97 -17.32 -9.65
N ARG A 76 -12.48 -16.71 -10.74
CA ARG A 76 -13.61 -15.77 -10.70
C ARG A 76 -14.94 -16.34 -10.22
N GLU A 77 -15.19 -17.64 -10.43
CA GLU A 77 -16.45 -18.27 -10.05
C GLU A 77 -16.53 -18.62 -8.55
N ASN A 78 -15.39 -18.58 -7.84
CA ASN A 78 -15.28 -18.97 -6.43
C ASN A 78 -14.91 -17.82 -5.48
N MET A 79 -14.86 -16.57 -5.95
CA MET A 79 -14.53 -15.42 -5.10
C MET A 79 -15.70 -15.11 -4.17
N ASP A 80 -15.45 -15.18 -2.86
CA ASP A 80 -16.41 -14.76 -1.85
C ASP A 80 -16.43 -13.22 -1.77
N THR A 81 -17.51 -12.65 -1.22
CA THR A 81 -17.65 -11.18 -1.04
C THR A 81 -16.56 -10.55 -0.16
N ASP A 82 -15.82 -11.35 0.62
CA ASP A 82 -14.69 -10.85 1.41
C ASP A 82 -13.44 -10.61 0.56
N ASP A 83 -13.28 -11.34 -0.55
CA ASP A 83 -12.13 -11.23 -1.45
C ASP A 83 -12.11 -9.87 -2.19
N GLU A 84 -13.28 -9.29 -2.47
CA GLU A 84 -13.41 -7.98 -3.12
C GLU A 84 -12.78 -6.84 -2.30
N ARG A 85 -12.77 -6.97 -0.96
CA ARG A 85 -12.19 -5.96 -0.07
C ARG A 85 -10.68 -6.12 0.08
N GLN A 86 -10.20 -7.36 0.06
CA GLN A 86 -8.78 -7.69 0.22
C GLN A 86 -7.97 -7.42 -1.04
N TYR A 87 -8.59 -7.57 -2.22
CA TYR A 87 -7.93 -7.34 -3.51
C TYR A 87 -7.27 -5.95 -3.65
N PRO A 88 -7.94 -4.82 -3.38
CA PRO A 88 -7.31 -3.50 -3.48
C PRO A 88 -6.15 -3.30 -2.48
N ASP A 89 -6.25 -3.86 -1.27
CA ASP A 89 -5.18 -3.80 -0.27
C ASP A 89 -3.96 -4.58 -0.77
N PHE A 90 -4.18 -5.75 -1.38
CA PHE A 90 -3.12 -6.53 -2.02
C PHE A 90 -2.43 -5.77 -3.17
N LEU A 91 -3.18 -5.00 -3.97
CA LEU A 91 -2.57 -4.18 -5.02
C LEU A 91 -1.72 -3.04 -4.46
N GLU A 92 -2.11 -2.46 -3.32
CA GLU A 92 -1.29 -1.48 -2.60
C GLU A 92 -0.02 -2.10 -2.03
N ASP A 93 -0.10 -3.31 -1.46
CA ASP A 93 1.06 -4.05 -0.96
C ASP A 93 2.07 -4.34 -2.08
N LEU A 94 1.61 -4.68 -3.29
CA LEU A 94 2.48 -4.85 -4.46
C LEU A 94 3.22 -3.55 -4.85
N GLU A 95 2.59 -2.40 -4.70
CA GLU A 95 3.23 -1.11 -4.96
C GLU A 95 4.27 -0.76 -3.90
N GLU A 96 4.08 -1.20 -2.65
CA GLU A 96 4.93 -0.82 -1.51
C GLU A 96 6.07 -1.80 -1.24
N ASP A 97 5.85 -3.12 -1.38
CA ASP A 97 6.81 -4.17 -1.03
C ASP A 97 7.38 -4.88 -2.27
N GLU A 98 8.66 -4.66 -2.52
CA GLU A 98 9.39 -5.28 -3.61
C GLU A 98 9.47 -6.82 -3.49
N ALA A 99 9.53 -7.35 -2.27
CA ALA A 99 9.63 -8.80 -2.05
C ALA A 99 8.35 -9.52 -2.46
N ILE A 100 7.18 -8.96 -2.12
CA ILE A 100 5.88 -9.47 -2.57
C ILE A 100 5.77 -9.30 -4.08
N ARG A 101 6.14 -8.11 -4.59
CA ARG A 101 6.09 -7.77 -6.01
C ARG A 101 6.86 -8.72 -6.92
N ARG A 102 8.07 -9.14 -6.53
CA ARG A 102 8.91 -10.07 -7.32
C ARG A 102 8.24 -11.41 -7.62
N SER A 103 7.26 -11.81 -6.82
CA SER A 103 6.57 -13.10 -6.95
C SER A 103 5.35 -13.07 -7.88
N VAL A 104 4.97 -11.90 -8.39
CA VAL A 104 3.72 -11.70 -9.14
C VAL A 104 4.00 -11.17 -10.55
N TYR A 105 3.32 -11.72 -11.55
CA TYR A 105 3.39 -11.21 -12.91
C TYR A 105 2.49 -9.98 -13.08
N ILE A 106 3.10 -8.84 -13.37
CA ILE A 106 2.42 -7.55 -13.54
C ILE A 106 2.41 -7.18 -15.02
N TYR A 107 1.26 -6.75 -15.52
CA TYR A 107 1.07 -6.40 -16.92
C TYR A 107 0.74 -4.92 -17.07
N ARG A 108 1.26 -4.28 -18.11
CA ARG A 108 0.93 -2.90 -18.43
C ARG A 108 -0.54 -2.78 -18.85
N ASP A 109 -1.24 -1.79 -18.31
CA ASP A 109 -2.52 -1.35 -18.82
C ASP A 109 -2.32 -0.18 -19.79
N SER A 110 -2.64 -0.40 -21.06
CA SER A 110 -2.48 0.62 -22.12
C SER A 110 -3.66 1.57 -22.22
N THR A 111 -4.74 1.34 -21.46
CA THR A 111 -5.92 2.21 -21.47
C THR A 111 -5.74 3.47 -20.64
N ILE A 112 -4.83 3.42 -19.66
CA ILE A 112 -4.53 4.51 -18.75
C ILE A 112 -3.33 5.27 -19.31
N PRO A 113 -3.48 6.57 -19.66
CA PRO A 113 -2.35 7.38 -20.11
C PRO A 113 -1.27 7.42 -19.04
N VAL A 114 0.00 7.40 -19.46
CA VAL A 114 1.12 7.67 -18.55
C VAL A 114 1.07 9.17 -18.25
N GLU A 115 0.45 9.55 -17.14
CA GLU A 115 0.52 10.94 -16.68
C GLU A 115 1.93 11.25 -16.17
N SER A 116 2.40 12.46 -16.48
CA SER A 116 3.73 12.92 -16.11
C SER A 116 3.72 13.38 -14.66
N ASP A 117 4.23 12.56 -13.73
CA ASP A 117 4.91 12.79 -12.42
C ASP A 117 4.68 14.07 -11.57
N THR A 118 3.78 15.00 -11.90
CA THR A 118 3.78 16.34 -11.28
C THR A 118 2.98 16.44 -9.98
N ASP A 119 2.08 15.50 -9.70
CA ASP A 119 1.18 15.53 -8.52
C ASP A 119 1.34 14.32 -7.58
N ASP A 120 2.35 13.49 -7.78
CA ASP A 120 2.53 12.30 -6.94
C ASP A 120 3.14 12.70 -5.57
N GLU A 121 2.47 12.31 -4.50
CA GLU A 121 2.81 12.58 -3.10
C GLU A 121 4.05 11.78 -2.63
N GLY A 122 4.87 11.33 -3.58
CA GLY A 122 5.91 10.33 -3.41
C GLY A 122 5.33 8.96 -3.05
N ALA A 123 4.15 8.61 -3.58
CA ALA A 123 3.58 7.30 -3.34
C ALA A 123 4.42 6.22 -4.05
N PRO A 124 4.59 5.03 -3.46
CA PRO A 124 5.26 3.93 -4.13
C PRO A 124 4.50 3.52 -5.40
N GLN A 125 5.24 3.34 -6.49
CA GLN A 125 4.71 2.90 -7.78
C GLN A 125 5.57 1.78 -8.35
N ILE A 126 4.96 0.95 -9.19
CA ILE A 126 5.67 -0.11 -9.92
C ILE A 126 6.29 0.51 -11.18
N SER A 127 7.58 0.26 -11.42
CA SER A 127 8.25 0.83 -12.58
C SER A 127 7.80 0.17 -13.89
N LEU A 128 7.79 0.92 -14.99
CA LEU A 128 7.46 0.37 -16.32
C LEU A 128 8.37 -0.79 -16.72
N ALA A 129 9.62 -0.83 -16.24
CA ALA A 129 10.57 -1.90 -16.52
C ALA A 129 10.18 -3.24 -15.88
N GLU A 130 9.38 -3.21 -14.81
CA GLU A 130 8.86 -4.40 -14.12
C GLU A 130 7.58 -4.94 -14.77
N MET A 131 6.98 -4.19 -15.71
CA MET A 131 5.71 -4.56 -16.34
C MET A 131 5.92 -5.37 -17.62
N LEU A 132 5.11 -6.41 -17.79
CA LEU A 132 5.04 -7.21 -19.00
C LEU A 132 4.07 -6.59 -20.02
N GLU A 133 4.41 -6.72 -21.30
CA GLU A 133 3.46 -6.44 -22.38
C GLU A 133 2.47 -7.58 -22.56
N ASP A 134 1.22 -7.23 -22.84
CA ASP A 134 0.16 -8.20 -23.05
C ASP A 134 0.22 -8.80 -24.47
N LEU A 135 0.53 -10.10 -24.56
CA LEU A 135 0.57 -10.81 -25.82
C LEU A 135 -0.84 -11.20 -26.31
N HIS A 136 -1.30 -10.54 -27.37
CA HIS A 136 -2.54 -10.87 -28.05
C HIS A 136 -2.26 -11.71 -29.29
N VAL A 137 -2.48 -13.03 -29.21
CA VAL A 137 -2.38 -13.92 -30.38
C VAL A 137 -3.72 -13.90 -31.10
N SER A 138 -3.82 -13.09 -32.15
CA SER A 138 -4.94 -13.18 -33.10
C SER A 138 -4.80 -14.46 -33.94
N PRO A 139 -5.84 -15.29 -34.07
CA PRO A 139 -5.81 -16.42 -34.97
C PRO A 139 -5.65 -15.90 -36.39
N ARG A 140 -4.55 -16.28 -37.03
CA ARG A 140 -4.25 -15.94 -38.42
C ARG A 140 -5.23 -16.73 -39.30
N CYS A 141 -6.28 -16.06 -39.77
CA CYS A 141 -7.18 -16.63 -40.78
C CYS A 141 -6.54 -16.44 -42.16
N ASP A 142 -5.54 -17.25 -42.47
CA ASP A 142 -5.02 -17.42 -43.83
C ASP A 142 -5.55 -18.78 -44.36
N TRP A 143 -6.64 -18.75 -45.12
CA TRP A 143 -7.06 -19.81 -46.07
C TRP A 143 -7.48 -19.17 -47.39
#